data_AF-A0A0P1BB87-F1
#
_entry.id   AF-A0A0P1BB87-F1
#
_cell.length_a   1.000
_cell.length_b   1.000
_cell.length_c   1.000
_cell.angle_alpha   90.00
_cell.angle_beta   90.00
_cell.angle_gamma   90.00
#
_symmetry.space_group_name_H-M   'P 1'
#
loop_
_entity.id
_entity.type
_entity.pdbx_description
1 polymer ?
#
loop_
_entity_poly.entity_id
_entity_poly.type
_entity_poly.pdbx_seq_one_letter_code
_entity_poly.pdbx_strand_id
1 'polypeptide(L)'
;MMVVCGIVYCSMRLKPDVLEDLTREQYLPPVPARTTYADNATDEIFLEDESGRIRLVGGTAMHASADSQASTSAPQNSRSWRDSLVTGVVCAVLGTETRAGDFDVVDVVLPGIPRSLAKSDAKSRDEAMDVDGEKGEWVAFVSGIEVGDEKAFETKEEEGTSASASDGQEDDGLGMLRNELLAEWLRGETLSEIDAGVSVRDVSALILAGNSCAVPSALRTVENKAGRPRAFNTNPLDHYLAALTQSIQVQILPGARDPAGLAMPQQPLHKALFPRSAGSAEGSNALIRATNPAWSAFGNALILGTSGQNIDDLFKYVEGGTDEDRLRMACNTLRWGHLAPTAPDTLCCYPFTDRDPFLITRSPHIYFVGNQPRFATTLYEHEHEPESEQGQQPCKRNEGSEGGATRTRVLLLPSFNKTGTVVLVHRSTLQVKKVHILPPL
;
A
#
# COMPACT_ATOMS: atom_id res chain seq x y z
N MET A 1 -0.55 -38.63 4.46
CA MET A 1 -0.57 -37.16 4.29
C MET A 1 0.06 -36.85 2.95
N MET A 2 -0.46 -35.86 2.24
CA MET A 2 0.01 -35.41 0.94
C MET A 2 0.16 -33.89 0.97
N VAL A 3 1.04 -33.37 0.12
CA VAL A 3 1.20 -31.94 -0.10
C VAL A 3 0.62 -31.61 -1.47
N VAL A 4 -0.25 -30.61 -1.52
CA VAL A 4 -0.85 -30.11 -2.76
C VAL A 4 -0.49 -28.64 -2.89
N CYS A 5 0.02 -28.25 -4.06
CA CYS A 5 0.31 -26.86 -4.38
C CYS A 5 -0.75 -26.32 -5.33
N GLY A 6 -1.26 -25.13 -5.07
CA GLY A 6 -2.28 -24.53 -5.91
C GLY A 6 -2.57 -23.09 -5.55
N ILE A 7 -3.61 -22.57 -6.17
CA ILE A 7 -4.12 -21.21 -5.97
C ILE A 7 -5.37 -21.29 -5.11
N VAL A 8 -5.44 -20.49 -4.06
CA VAL A 8 -6.62 -20.40 -3.21
C VAL A 8 -7.74 -19.69 -3.96
N TYR A 9 -8.95 -20.23 -3.85
CA TYR A 9 -10.17 -19.57 -4.28
C TYR A 9 -11.16 -19.50 -3.12
N CYS A 10 -11.65 -18.31 -2.82
CA CYS A 10 -12.66 -18.09 -1.80
C CYS A 10 -14.03 -17.92 -2.47
N SER A 11 -14.92 -18.90 -2.27
CA SER A 11 -16.32 -18.82 -2.66
C SER A 11 -17.08 -18.12 -1.54
N MET A 12 -17.38 -16.84 -1.75
CA MET A 12 -17.96 -15.96 -0.73
C MET A 12 -19.35 -15.52 -1.13
N ARG A 13 -20.34 -15.80 -0.29
CA ARG A 13 -21.75 -15.55 -0.63
C ARG A 13 -22.07 -14.06 -0.72
N LEU A 14 -21.34 -13.22 0.00
CA LEU A 14 -21.58 -11.78 0.04
C LEU A 14 -20.78 -11.01 -1.02
N LYS A 15 -19.91 -11.67 -1.78
CA LYS A 15 -19.17 -11.05 -2.90
C LYS A 15 -20.16 -10.67 -4.02
N PRO A 16 -20.05 -9.47 -4.62
CA PRO A 16 -20.96 -9.04 -5.69
C PRO A 16 -20.83 -9.93 -6.92
N ASP A 17 -21.97 -10.25 -7.53
CA ASP A 17 -22.04 -11.00 -8.78
C ASP A 17 -22.66 -10.11 -9.87
N VAL A 18 -21.87 -9.87 -10.92
CA VAL A 18 -22.29 -9.06 -12.08
C VAL A 18 -23.47 -9.69 -12.80
N LEU A 19 -23.58 -11.02 -12.84
CA LEU A 19 -24.72 -11.71 -13.46
C LEU A 19 -25.99 -11.49 -12.65
N GLU A 20 -25.93 -11.59 -11.33
CA GLU A 20 -27.07 -11.25 -10.46
C GLU A 20 -27.49 -9.79 -10.66
N ASP A 21 -26.53 -8.87 -10.68
CA ASP A 21 -26.81 -7.45 -10.87
C ASP A 21 -27.37 -7.12 -12.27
N LEU A 22 -26.98 -7.86 -13.31
CA LEU A 22 -27.58 -7.74 -14.65
C LEU A 22 -29.00 -8.33 -14.72
N THR A 23 -29.30 -9.36 -13.93
CA THR A 23 -30.65 -9.95 -13.86
C THR A 23 -31.62 -9.15 -13.00
N ARG A 24 -31.11 -8.36 -12.03
CA ARG A 24 -31.92 -7.40 -11.28
C ARG A 24 -32.49 -6.35 -12.23
N GLU A 25 -33.80 -6.16 -12.16
CA GLU A 25 -34.48 -5.16 -12.99
C GLU A 25 -33.82 -3.79 -12.82
N GLN A 26 -33.55 -3.09 -13.92
CA GLN A 26 -32.89 -1.76 -13.98
C GLN A 26 -33.56 -0.65 -13.14
N TYR A 27 -34.69 -0.95 -12.49
CA TYR A 27 -35.49 -0.04 -11.68
C TYR A 27 -35.24 -0.16 -10.18
N LEU A 28 -34.49 -1.16 -9.72
CA LEU A 28 -34.10 -1.25 -8.32
C LEU A 28 -32.92 -0.31 -8.04
N PRO A 29 -32.93 0.40 -6.89
CA PRO A 29 -31.77 1.19 -6.50
C PRO A 29 -30.56 0.28 -6.31
N PRO A 30 -29.34 0.75 -6.63
CA PRO A 30 -28.13 -0.03 -6.45
C PRO A 30 -27.98 -0.43 -4.98
N VAL A 31 -27.61 -1.69 -4.74
CA VAL A 31 -27.33 -2.17 -3.38
C VAL A 31 -26.14 -1.39 -2.82
N PRO A 32 -26.19 -0.90 -1.56
CA PRO A 32 -25.05 -0.25 -0.96
C PRO A 32 -23.83 -1.16 -1.00
N ALA A 33 -22.68 -0.60 -1.39
CA ALA A 33 -21.43 -1.34 -1.39
C ALA A 33 -21.13 -1.85 0.03
N ARG A 34 -20.94 -3.16 0.17
CA ARG A 34 -20.56 -3.75 1.45
C ARG A 34 -19.12 -3.38 1.77
N THR A 35 -18.86 -3.16 3.05
CA THR A 35 -17.50 -2.93 3.58
C THR A 35 -16.68 -4.22 3.63
N THR A 36 -17.35 -5.36 3.81
CA THR A 36 -16.76 -6.69 3.79
C THR A 36 -17.69 -7.67 3.06
N TYR A 37 -17.09 -8.70 2.48
CA TYR A 37 -17.74 -9.81 1.80
C TYR A 37 -17.55 -11.11 2.57
N ALA A 38 -16.76 -11.11 3.64
CA ALA A 38 -16.47 -12.31 4.40
C ALA A 38 -17.60 -12.67 5.38
N ASP A 39 -17.95 -13.94 5.41
CA ASP A 39 -18.85 -14.61 6.34
C ASP A 39 -18.26 -16.01 6.60
N ASN A 40 -17.45 -16.15 7.65
CA ASN A 40 -16.73 -17.40 7.92
C ASN A 40 -17.65 -18.60 8.18
N ALA A 41 -18.94 -18.37 8.45
CA ALA A 41 -19.91 -19.43 8.64
C ALA A 41 -20.41 -20.03 7.31
N THR A 42 -20.42 -19.24 6.24
CA THR A 42 -20.95 -19.67 4.93
C THR A 42 -19.90 -19.74 3.83
N ASP A 43 -18.78 -19.05 3.99
CA ASP A 43 -17.71 -19.02 3.00
C ASP A 43 -16.96 -20.34 2.91
N GLU A 44 -16.66 -20.73 1.67
CA GLU A 44 -15.93 -21.96 1.37
C GLU A 44 -14.60 -21.62 0.71
N ILE A 45 -13.54 -22.31 1.14
CA ILE A 45 -12.19 -22.14 0.60
C ILE A 45 -11.82 -23.37 -0.22
N PHE A 46 -11.35 -23.14 -1.43
CA PHE A 46 -10.88 -24.16 -2.35
C PHE A 46 -9.41 -23.95 -2.67
N LEU A 47 -8.73 -25.04 -3.03
CA LEU A 47 -7.43 -25.01 -3.67
C LEU A 47 -7.59 -25.47 -5.11
N GLU A 48 -7.08 -24.68 -6.05
CA GLU A 48 -7.18 -24.91 -7.48
C GLU A 48 -5.82 -25.19 -8.10
N ASP A 49 -5.77 -26.17 -9.00
CA ASP A 49 -4.65 -26.42 -9.88
C ASP A 49 -5.13 -26.61 -11.33
N GLU A 50 -4.24 -27.04 -12.24
CA GLU A 50 -4.59 -27.29 -13.64
C GLU A 50 -5.59 -28.45 -13.83
N SER A 51 -5.76 -29.31 -12.83
CA SER A 51 -6.60 -30.51 -12.89
C SER A 51 -8.01 -30.30 -12.32
N GLY A 52 -8.17 -29.43 -11.32
CA GLY A 52 -9.46 -29.18 -10.70
C GLY A 52 -9.38 -28.36 -9.41
N ARG A 53 -10.46 -28.46 -8.63
CA ARG A 53 -10.63 -27.74 -7.36
C ARG A 53 -10.94 -28.73 -6.24
N ILE A 54 -10.29 -28.55 -5.10
CA ILE A 54 -10.57 -29.32 -3.89
C ILE A 54 -10.95 -28.39 -2.74
N ARG A 55 -12.01 -28.74 -1.99
CA ARG A 55 -12.49 -27.93 -0.88
C ARG A 55 -11.63 -28.16 0.36
N LEU A 56 -11.17 -27.09 0.99
CA LEU A 56 -10.34 -27.14 2.18
C LEU A 56 -11.20 -27.08 3.45
N VAL A 57 -11.03 -28.08 4.31
CA VAL A 57 -11.73 -28.25 5.59
C VAL A 57 -10.71 -28.48 6.72
N GLY A 58 -11.19 -28.54 7.97
CA GLY A 58 -10.34 -28.63 9.15
C GLY A 58 -10.21 -27.30 9.90
N GLY A 59 -9.56 -27.31 11.08
CA GLY A 59 -9.61 -26.16 11.99
C GLY A 59 -8.63 -26.12 13.16
N THR A 60 -7.49 -26.81 13.13
CA THR A 60 -6.50 -26.69 14.23
C THR A 60 -5.10 -26.37 13.72
N ALA A 61 -4.75 -25.10 13.91
CA ALA A 61 -3.44 -24.47 14.10
C ALA A 61 -2.31 -24.76 13.10
N MET A 62 -1.79 -23.68 12.50
CA MET A 62 -0.37 -23.60 12.17
C MET A 62 0.42 -23.90 13.45
N HIS A 63 1.36 -24.83 13.39
CA HIS A 63 2.39 -24.91 14.41
C HIS A 63 3.07 -23.54 14.46
N ALA A 64 2.88 -22.80 15.55
CA ALA A 64 3.76 -21.69 15.88
C ALA A 64 5.18 -22.25 15.82
N SER A 65 6.01 -21.73 14.93
CA SER A 65 7.46 -21.95 14.99
C SER A 65 7.89 -21.69 16.43
N ALA A 66 8.50 -22.70 17.04
CA ALA A 66 8.68 -22.78 18.49
C ALA A 66 9.66 -21.75 19.09
N ASP A 67 10.10 -20.74 18.32
CA ASP A 67 11.17 -19.82 18.73
C ASP A 67 10.78 -18.33 18.76
N SER A 68 9.50 -17.98 18.60
CA SER A 68 9.03 -16.59 18.78
C SER A 68 8.65 -16.26 20.24
N GLN A 69 9.54 -16.56 21.18
CA GLN A 69 9.56 -15.88 22.49
C GLN A 69 10.42 -14.61 22.41
N ALA A 70 9.89 -13.54 21.82
CA ALA A 70 10.40 -12.19 22.10
C ALA A 70 9.38 -11.11 21.72
N SER A 71 8.78 -10.52 22.76
CA SER A 71 8.16 -9.18 22.80
C SER A 71 7.17 -8.80 21.69
N THR A 72 5.88 -8.90 21.98
CA THR A 72 4.96 -7.74 22.07
C THR A 72 3.54 -8.21 22.37
N SER A 73 2.81 -7.40 23.13
CA SER A 73 1.51 -7.66 23.76
C SER A 73 0.33 -7.68 22.78
N ALA A 74 0.26 -8.70 21.91
CA ALA A 74 -0.95 -9.01 21.13
C ALA A 74 -1.45 -10.42 21.51
N PRO A 75 -2.78 -10.63 21.63
CA PRO A 75 -3.31 -11.89 22.13
C PRO A 75 -2.97 -13.06 21.20
N GLN A 76 -2.27 -14.05 21.74
CA GLN A 76 -2.08 -15.40 21.19
C GLN A 76 -3.43 -16.15 21.15
N ASN A 77 -4.31 -15.77 20.24
CA ASN A 77 -5.39 -16.66 19.83
C ASN A 77 -4.80 -17.64 18.82
N SER A 78 -4.94 -18.94 19.06
CA SER A 78 -4.63 -20.01 18.11
C SER A 78 -5.40 -19.76 16.81
N ARG A 79 -4.77 -19.11 15.82
CA ARG A 79 -5.42 -18.68 14.58
C ARG A 79 -5.46 -19.83 13.58
N SER A 80 -6.61 -19.97 12.92
CA SER A 80 -6.82 -20.93 11.87
C SER A 80 -6.02 -20.54 10.63
N TRP A 81 -5.58 -21.51 9.82
CA TRP A 81 -4.99 -21.25 8.51
C TRP A 81 -5.93 -20.44 7.61
N ARG A 82 -7.25 -20.52 7.85
CA ARG A 82 -8.28 -19.74 7.14
C ARG A 82 -8.04 -18.23 7.18
N ASP A 83 -7.64 -17.69 8.33
CA ASP A 83 -7.43 -16.24 8.50
C ASP A 83 -6.22 -15.71 7.70
N SER A 84 -5.39 -16.62 7.19
CA SER A 84 -4.15 -16.32 6.47
C SER A 84 -4.28 -16.49 4.96
N LEU A 85 -5.43 -16.99 4.46
CA LEU A 85 -5.65 -17.26 3.05
C LEU A 85 -6.78 -16.37 2.50
N VAL A 86 -6.54 -15.87 1.29
CA VAL A 86 -7.52 -15.12 0.50
C VAL A 86 -7.44 -15.62 -0.94
N THR A 87 -8.45 -15.29 -1.74
CA THR A 87 -8.48 -15.65 -3.16
C THR A 87 -7.19 -15.20 -3.88
N GLY A 88 -6.67 -16.02 -4.78
CA GLY A 88 -5.47 -15.80 -5.57
C GLY A 88 -4.13 -16.02 -4.84
N VAL A 89 -4.12 -16.33 -3.54
CA VAL A 89 -2.88 -16.71 -2.86
C VAL A 89 -2.39 -18.06 -3.39
N VAL A 90 -1.12 -18.11 -3.81
CA VAL A 90 -0.45 -19.37 -4.13
C VAL A 90 0.14 -19.96 -2.85
N CYS A 91 -0.18 -21.21 -2.53
CA CYS A 91 0.35 -21.89 -1.35
C CYS A 91 0.48 -23.39 -1.55
N ALA A 92 1.24 -24.03 -0.67
CA ALA A 92 1.24 -25.49 -0.51
C ALA A 92 0.48 -25.87 0.77
N VAL A 93 -0.46 -26.81 0.67
CA VAL A 93 -1.22 -27.33 1.81
C VAL A 93 -0.82 -28.76 2.09
N LEU A 94 -0.55 -29.09 3.35
CA LEU A 94 -0.29 -30.43 3.83
C LEU A 94 -1.57 -30.96 4.48
N GLY A 95 -1.99 -32.17 4.11
CA GLY A 95 -3.20 -32.74 4.68
C GLY A 95 -3.55 -34.12 4.19
N THR A 96 -4.82 -34.48 4.33
CA THR A 96 -5.38 -35.76 3.88
C THR A 96 -6.75 -35.59 3.28
N GLU A 97 -7.01 -36.31 2.18
CA GLU A 97 -8.33 -36.39 1.58
C GLU A 97 -9.30 -37.15 2.50
N THR A 98 -10.49 -36.59 2.66
CA THR A 98 -11.60 -37.19 3.40
C THR A 98 -12.43 -38.09 2.48
N ARG A 99 -13.28 -38.95 3.05
CA ARG A 99 -14.19 -39.81 2.26
C ARG A 99 -15.21 -39.04 1.42
N ALA A 100 -15.44 -37.77 1.74
CA ALA A 100 -16.36 -36.90 1.01
C ALA A 100 -15.70 -36.20 -0.19
N GLY A 101 -14.37 -36.35 -0.37
CA GLY A 101 -13.61 -35.63 -1.40
C GLY A 101 -13.09 -34.25 -0.97
N ASP A 102 -13.34 -33.85 0.29
CA ASP A 102 -12.74 -32.64 0.87
C ASP A 102 -11.30 -32.91 1.34
N PHE A 103 -10.50 -31.86 1.46
CA PHE A 103 -9.13 -31.92 1.97
C PHE A 103 -9.03 -31.40 3.41
N ASP A 104 -8.70 -32.27 4.35
CA ASP A 104 -8.47 -31.89 5.75
C ASP A 104 -7.05 -31.34 5.92
N VAL A 105 -6.95 -30.02 6.13
CA VAL A 105 -5.70 -29.28 6.17
C VAL A 105 -5.06 -29.39 7.55
N VAL A 106 -3.80 -29.81 7.56
CA VAL A 106 -2.95 -29.85 8.76
C VAL A 106 -1.99 -28.67 8.79
N ASP A 107 -1.41 -28.28 7.66
CA ASP A 107 -0.49 -27.14 7.61
C ASP A 107 -0.51 -26.43 6.26
N VAL A 108 -0.06 -25.18 6.24
CA VAL A 108 0.00 -24.34 5.04
C VAL A 108 1.35 -23.64 4.96
N VAL A 109 2.04 -23.85 3.85
CA VAL A 109 3.32 -23.21 3.54
C VAL A 109 3.09 -22.13 2.50
N LEU A 110 3.56 -20.92 2.81
CA LEU A 110 3.46 -19.74 1.95
C LEU A 110 4.82 -19.45 1.27
N PRO A 111 4.84 -18.85 0.07
CA PRO A 111 6.08 -18.62 -0.67
C PRO A 111 7.11 -17.74 0.05
N GLY A 112 6.65 -16.78 0.85
CA GLY A 112 7.51 -15.72 1.41
C GLY A 112 7.98 -14.73 0.34
N ILE A 113 8.86 -13.81 0.74
CA ILE A 113 9.53 -12.93 -0.22
C ILE A 113 10.88 -13.52 -0.69
N PRO A 114 11.33 -13.20 -1.91
CA PRO A 114 12.65 -13.62 -2.37
C PRO A 114 13.79 -13.03 -1.53
N ARG A 115 14.87 -13.80 -1.38
CA ARG A 115 16.11 -13.34 -0.72
C ARG A 115 16.62 -12.07 -1.41
N SER A 116 17.04 -11.09 -0.61
CA SER A 116 17.78 -9.94 -1.11
C SER A 116 19.10 -10.44 -1.70
N LEU A 117 19.37 -10.16 -2.99
CA LEU A 117 20.65 -10.44 -3.64
C LEU A 117 21.71 -9.43 -3.14
N ALA A 118 22.03 -9.47 -1.84
CA ALA A 118 22.94 -8.51 -1.21
C ALA A 118 24.43 -8.75 -1.54
N LYS A 119 24.78 -9.65 -2.47
CA LYS A 119 26.18 -10.03 -2.74
C LYS A 119 26.82 -9.36 -3.96
N SER A 120 26.06 -8.78 -4.90
CA SER A 120 26.67 -8.07 -6.05
C SER A 120 26.94 -6.58 -5.76
N ASP A 121 26.09 -5.94 -4.97
CA ASP A 121 26.13 -4.49 -4.79
C ASP A 121 27.02 -4.06 -3.60
N ALA A 122 27.50 -5.03 -2.81
CA ALA A 122 28.44 -4.81 -1.72
C ALA A 122 29.88 -4.58 -2.21
N LYS A 123 30.28 -5.11 -3.38
CA LYS A 123 31.64 -4.87 -3.92
C LYS A 123 31.80 -3.51 -4.57
N SER A 124 30.72 -2.88 -5.03
CA SER A 124 30.72 -1.45 -5.39
C SER A 124 30.61 -0.52 -4.17
N ARG A 125 30.44 -1.09 -2.97
CA ARG A 125 30.17 -0.36 -1.72
C ARG A 125 31.44 0.10 -1.00
N ASP A 126 32.58 -0.54 -1.27
CA ASP A 126 33.90 -0.17 -0.72
C ASP A 126 34.74 0.70 -1.67
N GLU A 127 34.33 0.86 -2.94
CA GLU A 127 35.07 1.67 -3.93
C GLU A 127 34.43 3.03 -4.23
N ALA A 128 33.21 3.28 -3.75
CA ALA A 128 32.65 4.63 -3.73
C ALA A 128 33.30 5.37 -2.56
N MET A 129 34.26 6.25 -2.88
CA MET A 129 34.90 7.13 -1.90
C MET A 129 33.85 7.74 -0.96
N ASP A 130 34.13 7.66 0.34
CA ASP A 130 33.47 8.41 1.40
C ASP A 130 33.75 9.90 1.14
N VAL A 131 32.94 10.50 0.26
CA VAL A 131 32.94 11.94 0.04
C VAL A 131 32.08 12.51 1.16
N ASP A 132 32.75 13.01 2.21
CA ASP A 132 32.17 13.81 3.29
C ASP A 132 31.09 14.77 2.73
N GLY A 133 29.82 14.38 2.84
CA GLY A 133 28.71 15.15 2.26
C GLY A 133 27.43 14.40 1.86
N GLU A 134 27.11 13.21 2.40
CA GLU A 134 25.79 12.60 2.17
C GLU A 134 24.68 13.43 2.86
N LYS A 135 24.20 14.46 2.16
CA LYS A 135 23.00 15.20 2.53
C LYS A 135 21.77 14.34 2.26
N GLY A 136 20.94 14.15 3.28
CA GLY A 136 19.58 13.65 3.14
C GLY A 136 19.41 12.15 3.47
N GLU A 137 19.30 11.81 4.76
CA GLU A 137 19.12 10.44 5.24
C GLU A 137 17.65 10.00 5.28
N TRP A 138 16.72 10.96 5.28
CA TRP A 138 15.29 10.74 5.48
C TRP A 138 14.52 10.87 4.17
N VAL A 139 13.54 9.98 3.97
CA VAL A 139 12.54 10.09 2.91
C VAL A 139 11.19 10.39 3.56
N ALA A 140 10.50 11.42 3.05
CA ALA A 140 9.16 11.78 3.48
C ALA A 140 8.11 11.02 2.67
N PHE A 141 7.08 10.52 3.36
CA PHE A 141 5.97 9.78 2.80
C PHE A 141 4.66 10.46 3.20
N VAL A 142 3.83 10.76 2.20
CA VAL A 142 2.53 11.39 2.36
C VAL A 142 1.54 10.71 1.41
N SER A 143 0.29 10.55 1.81
CA SER A 143 -0.77 10.01 0.94
C SER A 143 -2.04 10.84 1.09
N GLY A 144 -2.87 10.94 0.06
CA GLY A 144 -4.14 11.65 0.16
C GLY A 144 -3.99 13.13 0.51
N ILE A 145 -3.19 13.87 -0.27
CA ILE A 145 -3.06 15.34 -0.15
C ILE A 145 -4.28 16.09 -0.73
N GLU A 146 -5.01 15.46 -1.65
CA GLU A 146 -6.30 15.92 -2.18
C GLU A 146 -6.31 17.43 -2.55
N VAL A 147 -5.36 17.84 -3.38
CA VAL A 147 -5.22 19.24 -3.83
C VAL A 147 -6.27 19.56 -4.92
N GLY A 148 -6.98 20.68 -4.78
CA GLY A 148 -7.77 21.28 -5.86
C GLY A 148 -9.30 21.30 -5.74
N ASP A 149 -9.91 21.17 -4.55
CA ASP A 149 -11.36 21.43 -4.38
C ASP A 149 -11.64 22.93 -4.14
N GLU A 150 -11.40 23.75 -5.16
CA GLU A 150 -11.50 25.22 -5.05
C GLU A 150 -12.94 25.73 -4.85
N LYS A 151 -13.96 24.90 -5.10
CA LYS A 151 -15.38 25.34 -5.06
C LYS A 151 -16.02 25.33 -3.67
N ALA A 152 -15.30 24.94 -2.62
CA ALA A 152 -15.80 25.10 -1.25
C ALA A 152 -15.82 26.58 -0.79
N PHE A 153 -15.07 27.48 -1.46
CA PHE A 153 -14.85 28.85 -0.98
C PHE A 153 -15.64 29.94 -1.75
N GLU A 154 -15.90 29.77 -3.05
CA GLU A 154 -16.45 30.86 -3.89
C GLU A 154 -17.97 31.08 -3.77
N THR A 155 -18.73 30.28 -3.02
CA THR A 155 -20.21 30.40 -2.98
C THR A 155 -20.77 31.31 -1.88
N LYS A 156 -19.97 32.21 -1.27
CA LYS A 156 -20.42 33.03 -0.13
C LYS A 156 -20.38 34.55 -0.29
N GLU A 157 -20.17 35.11 -1.48
CA GLU A 157 -20.28 36.59 -1.65
C GLU A 157 -21.61 37.08 -2.22
N GLU A 158 -22.50 36.21 -2.69
CA GLU A 158 -23.84 36.63 -3.11
C GLU A 158 -24.94 35.78 -2.44
N GLU A 159 -25.85 36.49 -1.79
CA GLU A 159 -27.08 36.05 -1.11
C GLU A 159 -26.94 35.52 0.33
N GLY A 160 -27.13 36.45 1.27
CA GLY A 160 -27.35 36.16 2.67
C GLY A 160 -28.59 35.28 2.88
N THR A 161 -28.36 34.00 3.17
CA THR A 161 -29.28 33.16 3.92
C THR A 161 -28.47 32.25 4.83
N SER A 162 -28.74 32.34 6.12
CA SER A 162 -28.16 31.48 7.16
C SER A 162 -28.65 30.04 6.96
N ALA A 163 -27.89 29.23 6.23
CA ALA A 163 -28.03 27.78 6.22
C ALA A 163 -27.03 27.17 7.23
N SER A 164 -27.56 26.34 8.11
CA SER A 164 -26.85 25.58 9.14
C SER A 164 -25.63 24.84 8.59
N ALA A 165 -24.49 24.97 9.29
CA ALA A 165 -23.28 24.21 9.04
C ALA A 165 -23.60 22.70 9.02
N SER A 166 -23.24 22.06 7.92
CA SER A 166 -23.16 20.60 7.84
C SER A 166 -21.70 20.20 8.04
N ASP A 167 -21.47 19.10 8.76
CA ASP A 167 -20.17 18.55 9.22
C ASP A 167 -19.06 18.35 8.16
N GLY A 168 -19.28 18.74 6.90
CA GLY A 168 -18.32 18.54 5.80
C GLY A 168 -17.65 19.81 5.27
N GLN A 169 -18.00 21.01 5.75
CA GLN A 169 -17.54 22.28 5.15
C GLN A 169 -16.32 22.90 5.86
N GLU A 170 -15.96 22.41 7.05
CA GLU A 170 -14.77 22.87 7.79
C GLU A 170 -13.47 22.13 7.37
N ASP A 171 -13.60 20.93 6.79
CA ASP A 171 -12.46 20.04 6.48
C ASP A 171 -11.64 20.53 5.26
N ASP A 172 -12.31 21.12 4.25
CA ASP A 172 -11.67 21.47 2.97
C ASP A 172 -10.67 22.63 3.09
N GLY A 173 -10.97 23.64 3.93
CA GLY A 173 -10.07 24.77 4.17
C GLY A 173 -8.84 24.39 4.99
N LEU A 174 -9.01 23.46 5.94
CA LEU A 174 -7.90 22.93 6.73
C LEU A 174 -6.94 22.10 5.86
N GLY A 175 -7.47 21.34 4.90
CA GLY A 175 -6.70 20.60 3.90
C GLY A 175 -5.76 21.47 3.07
N MET A 176 -6.28 22.57 2.53
CA MET A 176 -5.47 23.54 1.76
C MET A 176 -4.35 24.13 2.61
N LEU A 177 -4.65 24.59 3.82
CA LEU A 177 -3.66 25.14 4.73
C LEU A 177 -2.58 24.12 5.13
N ARG A 178 -2.98 22.85 5.36
CA ARG A 178 -2.04 21.75 5.62
C ARG A 178 -1.08 21.54 4.46
N ASN A 179 -1.57 21.60 3.22
CA ASN A 179 -0.74 21.44 2.03
C ASN A 179 0.26 22.60 1.90
N GLU A 180 -0.17 23.84 2.10
CA GLU A 180 0.70 25.02 2.09
C GLU A 180 1.80 24.93 3.14
N LEU A 181 1.46 24.64 4.39
CA LEU A 181 2.43 24.50 5.48
C LEU A 181 3.39 23.33 5.27
N LEU A 182 2.92 22.22 4.69
CA LEU A 182 3.79 21.11 4.29
C LEU A 182 4.82 21.57 3.25
N ALA A 183 4.40 22.33 2.24
CA ALA A 183 5.31 22.85 1.22
C ALA A 183 6.32 23.86 1.79
N GLU A 184 5.88 24.81 2.62
CA GLU A 184 6.77 25.74 3.31
C GLU A 184 7.79 25.02 4.19
N TRP A 185 7.34 24.00 4.94
CA TRP A 185 8.22 23.22 5.79
C TRP A 185 9.29 22.50 4.97
N LEU A 186 8.90 21.76 3.93
CA LEU A 186 9.83 21.04 3.05
C LEU A 186 10.78 21.96 2.28
N ARG A 187 10.37 23.20 1.99
CA ARG A 187 11.24 24.22 1.40
C ARG A 187 12.16 24.90 2.42
N GLY A 188 11.94 24.68 3.72
CA GLY A 188 12.68 25.32 4.80
C GLY A 188 12.33 26.78 5.02
N GLU A 189 11.12 27.20 4.62
CA GLU A 189 10.62 28.57 4.76
C GLU A 189 9.92 28.81 6.11
N THR A 190 9.54 27.74 6.82
CA THR A 190 8.89 27.84 8.13
C THR A 190 9.87 28.34 9.20
N LEU A 191 9.46 29.39 9.94
CA LEU A 191 10.27 30.02 10.99
C LEU A 191 10.28 29.25 12.32
N SER A 192 9.28 28.40 12.57
CA SER A 192 9.18 27.53 13.73
C SER A 192 9.64 26.12 13.38
N GLU A 193 10.54 25.54 14.19
CA GLU A 193 10.84 24.11 14.11
C GLU A 193 9.55 23.33 14.39
N ILE A 194 9.02 22.65 13.37
CA ILE A 194 8.03 21.60 13.61
C ILE A 194 8.79 20.52 14.37
N ASP A 195 8.38 20.26 15.62
CA ASP A 195 9.07 19.39 16.57
C ASP A 195 9.05 17.91 16.11
N ALA A 196 9.90 17.62 15.14
CA ALA A 196 10.13 16.30 14.57
C ALA A 196 11.49 15.72 15.03
N GLY A 197 12.34 16.56 15.64
CA GLY A 197 13.74 16.24 15.92
C GLY A 197 14.53 15.80 14.68
N VAL A 198 14.11 16.22 13.47
CA VAL A 198 14.78 15.98 12.18
C VAL A 198 14.90 17.34 11.51
N SER A 199 16.11 17.69 11.08
CA SER A 199 16.26 18.90 10.26
C SER A 199 15.66 18.65 8.89
N VAL A 200 14.88 19.59 8.37
CA VAL A 200 14.32 19.45 7.01
C VAL A 200 15.40 19.32 5.94
N ARG A 201 16.62 19.80 6.23
CA ARG A 201 17.81 19.63 5.38
C ARG A 201 18.21 18.17 5.18
N ASP A 202 17.81 17.30 6.10
CA ASP A 202 18.12 15.87 6.06
C ASP A 202 17.02 15.07 5.34
N VAL A 203 15.98 15.71 4.83
CA VAL A 203 14.93 15.08 4.02
C VAL A 203 15.33 15.16 2.53
N SER A 204 15.66 14.03 1.93
CA SER A 204 16.18 13.98 0.55
C SER A 204 15.08 13.95 -0.52
N ALA A 205 13.93 13.36 -0.21
CA ALA A 205 12.87 13.13 -1.18
C ALA A 205 11.49 13.06 -0.50
N LEU A 206 10.45 13.38 -1.27
CA LEU A 206 9.04 13.23 -0.91
C LEU A 206 8.38 12.21 -1.83
N ILE A 207 7.67 11.24 -1.26
CA ILE A 207 6.83 10.27 -1.98
C ILE A 207 5.35 10.57 -1.67
N LEU A 208 4.59 10.88 -2.72
CA LEU A 208 3.15 11.08 -2.71
C LEU A 208 2.44 9.79 -3.16
N ALA A 209 1.87 9.06 -2.21
CA ALA A 209 1.26 7.75 -2.40
C ALA A 209 -0.25 7.84 -2.74
N GLY A 210 -0.56 8.40 -3.91
CA GLY A 210 -1.91 8.44 -4.49
C GLY A 210 -2.91 9.36 -3.80
N ASN A 211 -4.03 9.59 -4.49
CA ASN A 211 -5.09 10.53 -4.14
C ASN A 211 -4.52 11.96 -3.97
N SER A 212 -3.77 12.38 -4.98
CA SER A 212 -3.14 13.71 -5.01
C SER A 212 -4.12 14.79 -5.46
N CYS A 213 -5.04 14.47 -6.37
CA CYS A 213 -6.11 15.37 -6.79
C CYS A 213 -7.32 15.23 -5.85
N ALA A 214 -7.91 16.36 -5.46
CA ALA A 214 -9.23 16.36 -4.85
C ALA A 214 -10.28 15.84 -5.83
N VAL A 215 -11.34 15.22 -5.30
CA VAL A 215 -12.50 14.87 -6.12
C VAL A 215 -13.36 16.12 -6.24
N PRO A 216 -13.64 16.63 -7.46
CA PRO A 216 -14.50 17.80 -7.62
C PRO A 216 -15.82 17.68 -6.86
N SER A 217 -16.16 18.67 -6.01
CA SER A 217 -17.40 18.75 -5.24
C SER A 217 -18.69 18.54 -6.07
N ALA A 218 -18.70 18.95 -7.34
CA ALA A 218 -19.80 18.69 -8.29
C ALA A 218 -20.05 17.19 -8.60
N LEU A 219 -19.17 16.28 -8.15
CA LEU A 219 -19.36 14.83 -8.23
C LEU A 219 -20.04 14.25 -6.98
N ARG A 220 -20.15 15.01 -5.88
CA ARG A 220 -20.82 14.58 -4.63
C ARG A 220 -22.34 14.74 -4.72
N THR A 221 -22.81 15.54 -5.66
CA THR A 221 -24.23 15.87 -5.84
C THR A 221 -24.66 15.54 -7.28
N VAL A 222 -25.44 14.46 -7.41
CA VAL A 222 -26.28 14.10 -8.58
C VAL A 222 -25.63 13.33 -9.74
N GLU A 223 -26.33 12.24 -10.08
CA GLU A 223 -26.33 11.51 -11.35
C GLU A 223 -26.31 12.45 -12.57
N ASN A 224 -25.14 12.71 -13.15
CA ASN A 224 -25.10 13.44 -14.42
C ASN A 224 -25.49 12.50 -15.58
N LYS A 225 -26.77 12.60 -15.98
CA LYS A 225 -27.39 12.02 -17.19
C LYS A 225 -26.80 12.49 -18.54
N ALA A 226 -25.69 13.21 -18.54
CA ALA A 226 -25.04 13.69 -19.74
C ALA A 226 -23.57 13.27 -19.71
N GLY A 227 -23.21 12.28 -20.52
CA GLY A 227 -21.87 11.70 -20.65
C GLY A 227 -20.78 12.67 -21.15
N ARG A 228 -20.65 13.84 -20.53
CA ARG A 228 -19.49 14.72 -20.72
C ARG A 228 -18.29 14.10 -20.00
N PRO A 229 -17.12 14.06 -20.66
CA PRO A 229 -15.90 13.55 -20.05
C PRO A 229 -15.56 14.38 -18.81
N ARG A 230 -15.29 13.68 -17.70
CA ARG A 230 -14.90 14.24 -16.40
C ARG A 230 -13.56 14.97 -16.56
N ALA A 231 -13.55 16.30 -16.50
CA ALA A 231 -12.31 17.07 -16.51
C ALA A 231 -11.82 17.26 -15.07
N PHE A 232 -10.69 16.64 -14.73
CA PHE A 232 -9.97 16.94 -13.49
C PHE A 232 -9.22 18.26 -13.67
N ASN A 233 -9.44 19.24 -12.79
CA ASN A 233 -8.61 20.43 -12.75
C ASN A 233 -7.30 20.09 -12.02
N THR A 234 -6.25 19.76 -12.77
CA THR A 234 -4.93 19.45 -12.19
C THR A 234 -4.05 20.68 -11.99
N ASN A 235 -4.53 21.88 -12.34
CA ASN A 235 -3.73 23.11 -12.22
C ASN A 235 -3.26 23.36 -10.77
N PRO A 236 -4.09 23.22 -9.72
CA PRO A 236 -3.64 23.48 -8.35
C PRO A 236 -2.55 22.48 -7.92
N LEU A 237 -2.71 21.21 -8.28
CA LEU A 237 -1.69 20.18 -8.04
C LEU A 237 -0.40 20.48 -8.82
N ASP A 238 -0.48 20.92 -10.08
CA ASP A 238 0.71 21.28 -10.87
C ASP A 238 1.46 22.47 -10.26
N HIS A 239 0.76 23.49 -9.75
CA HIS A 239 1.40 24.59 -9.01
C HIS A 239 2.11 24.10 -7.76
N TYR A 240 1.42 23.25 -6.98
CA TYR A 240 1.95 22.66 -5.76
C TYR A 240 3.23 21.85 -6.02
N LEU A 241 3.20 20.98 -7.03
CA LEU A 241 4.36 20.18 -7.43
C LEU A 241 5.48 21.06 -7.98
N ALA A 242 5.17 22.09 -8.78
CA ALA A 242 6.18 23.01 -9.31
C ALA A 242 6.92 23.76 -8.18
N ALA A 243 6.21 24.13 -7.12
CA ALA A 243 6.80 24.75 -5.94
C ALA A 243 7.72 23.80 -5.16
N LEU A 244 7.31 22.55 -4.94
CA LEU A 244 8.11 21.56 -4.21
C LEU A 244 9.35 21.10 -4.97
N THR A 245 9.20 20.86 -6.28
CA THR A 245 10.26 20.31 -7.15
C THR A 245 11.44 21.26 -7.35
N GLN A 246 11.32 22.53 -6.93
CA GLN A 246 12.44 23.47 -6.86
C GLN A 246 13.43 23.17 -5.73
N SER A 247 12.97 22.51 -4.66
CA SER A 247 13.77 22.30 -3.44
C SER A 247 14.04 20.83 -3.14
N ILE A 248 13.09 19.94 -3.46
CA ILE A 248 13.18 18.51 -3.13
C ILE A 248 12.74 17.64 -4.30
N GLN A 249 13.32 16.44 -4.40
CA GLN A 249 12.85 15.43 -5.34
C GLN A 249 11.48 14.90 -4.89
N VAL A 250 10.49 14.94 -5.78
CA VAL A 250 9.13 14.47 -5.53
C VAL A 250 8.84 13.27 -6.43
N GLN A 251 8.39 12.16 -5.86
CA GLN A 251 7.81 11.05 -6.58
C GLN A 251 6.30 11.00 -6.32
N ILE A 252 5.51 10.89 -7.39
CA ILE A 252 4.06 10.79 -7.31
C ILE A 252 3.59 9.46 -7.90
N LEU A 253 2.75 8.75 -7.13
CA LEU A 253 2.03 7.55 -7.55
C LEU A 253 0.56 7.93 -7.77
N PRO A 254 -0.11 7.41 -8.80
CA PRO A 254 -1.56 7.56 -8.95
C PRO A 254 -2.33 6.76 -7.90
N GLY A 255 -3.43 7.31 -7.40
CA GLY A 255 -4.42 6.64 -6.56
C GLY A 255 -5.75 6.41 -7.26
N ALA A 256 -6.77 6.02 -6.50
CA ALA A 256 -8.12 5.74 -7.02
C ALA A 256 -8.88 7.02 -7.41
N ARG A 257 -8.51 8.17 -6.84
CA ARG A 257 -9.13 9.47 -7.08
C ARG A 257 -8.40 10.34 -8.10
N ASP A 258 -7.23 9.89 -8.56
CA ASP A 258 -6.41 10.63 -9.51
C ASP A 258 -6.88 10.38 -10.96
N PRO A 259 -6.50 11.25 -11.93
CA PRO A 259 -6.78 11.07 -13.36
C PRO A 259 -5.93 9.95 -13.99
N ALA A 260 -6.06 8.74 -13.46
CA ALA A 260 -5.43 7.50 -13.93
C ALA A 260 -6.50 6.44 -14.20
N GLY A 261 -6.12 5.35 -14.88
CA GLY A 261 -7.01 4.21 -15.08
C GLY A 261 -7.40 3.55 -13.75
N LEU A 262 -8.57 2.93 -13.70
CA LEU A 262 -9.05 2.19 -12.52
C LEU A 262 -8.27 0.88 -12.32
N ALA A 263 -7.92 0.21 -13.41
CA ALA A 263 -7.27 -1.09 -13.39
C ALA A 263 -5.82 -0.99 -12.88
N MET A 264 -5.46 -1.92 -12.00
CA MET A 264 -4.09 -2.12 -11.54
C MET A 264 -3.28 -2.92 -12.57
N PRO A 265 -1.97 -2.70 -12.72
CA PRO A 265 -1.21 -1.59 -12.19
C PRO A 265 -1.56 -0.29 -12.93
N GLN A 266 -1.82 0.78 -12.18
CA GLN A 266 -2.13 2.09 -12.75
C GLN A 266 -0.88 2.68 -13.40
N GLN A 267 -1.03 3.20 -14.63
CA GLN A 267 0.04 3.86 -15.36
C GLN A 267 0.39 5.23 -14.74
N PRO A 268 1.62 5.73 -14.94
CA PRO A 268 2.01 7.02 -14.39
C PRO A 268 1.12 8.16 -14.90
N LEU A 269 0.89 9.15 -14.06
CA LEU A 269 0.12 10.34 -14.43
C LEU A 269 0.76 11.01 -15.66
N HIS A 270 -0.07 11.38 -16.64
CA HIS A 270 0.41 11.88 -17.91
C HIS A 270 1.04 13.28 -17.75
N LYS A 271 2.17 13.54 -18.43
CA LYS A 271 2.91 14.81 -18.32
C LYS A 271 2.08 16.05 -18.67
N ALA A 272 1.10 15.91 -19.55
CA ALA A 272 0.22 17.00 -19.96
C ALA A 272 -0.67 17.53 -18.83
N LEU A 273 -0.82 16.77 -17.74
CA LEU A 273 -1.51 17.23 -16.53
C LEU A 273 -0.68 18.24 -15.73
N PHE A 274 0.62 18.35 -16.05
CA PHE A 274 1.65 19.00 -15.25
C PHE A 274 2.54 19.93 -16.08
N PRO A 275 2.00 20.89 -16.85
CA PRO A 275 2.81 21.72 -17.75
C PRO A 275 3.92 22.49 -17.03
N ARG A 276 3.72 22.92 -15.77
CA ARG A 276 4.69 23.72 -15.02
C ARG A 276 5.75 22.85 -14.36
N SER A 277 5.31 21.84 -13.61
CA SER A 277 6.23 20.95 -12.90
C SER A 277 6.99 20.04 -13.85
N ALA A 278 6.39 19.63 -14.98
CA ALA A 278 7.13 18.92 -16.03
C ALA A 278 8.19 19.80 -16.68
N GLY A 279 7.89 21.08 -16.97
CA GLY A 279 8.87 22.02 -17.55
C GLY A 279 10.02 22.35 -16.60
N SER A 280 9.74 22.56 -15.31
CA SER A 280 10.76 22.77 -14.27
C SER A 280 11.64 21.52 -14.04
N ALA A 281 11.10 20.34 -14.33
CA ALA A 281 11.77 19.05 -14.21
C ALA A 281 12.37 18.53 -15.53
N GLU A 282 12.33 19.29 -16.63
CA GLU A 282 12.92 18.83 -17.89
C GLU A 282 14.45 18.74 -17.75
N GLY A 283 14.96 17.50 -17.70
CA GLY A 283 16.39 17.20 -17.52
C GLY A 283 16.85 17.10 -16.07
N SER A 284 16.02 17.49 -15.09
CA SER A 284 16.26 17.25 -13.66
C SER A 284 15.29 16.17 -13.19
N ASN A 285 15.74 15.11 -12.51
CA ASN A 285 14.85 14.07 -11.96
C ASN A 285 14.04 14.60 -10.75
N ALA A 286 13.62 15.87 -10.77
CA ALA A 286 12.94 16.55 -9.69
C ALA A 286 11.51 16.03 -9.49
N LEU A 287 10.78 15.73 -10.57
CA LEU A 287 9.46 15.09 -10.51
C LEU A 287 9.48 13.70 -11.15
N ILE A 288 9.34 12.65 -10.34
CA ILE A 288 9.23 11.26 -10.77
C ILE A 288 7.75 10.86 -10.80
N ARG A 289 7.22 10.58 -11.98
CA ARG A 289 5.86 10.05 -12.16
C ARG A 289 5.97 8.53 -12.23
N ALA A 290 5.47 7.83 -11.21
CA ALA A 290 5.57 6.38 -11.09
C ALA A 290 4.24 5.67 -11.34
N THR A 291 4.28 4.37 -11.56
CA THR A 291 3.10 3.49 -11.60
C THR A 291 2.54 3.26 -10.20
N ASN A 292 1.39 2.61 -10.09
CA ASN A 292 0.91 2.03 -8.83
C ASN A 292 0.57 0.54 -9.07
N PRO A 293 1.30 -0.42 -8.46
CA PRO A 293 2.41 -0.27 -7.52
C PRO A 293 3.67 0.32 -8.16
N ALA A 294 4.64 0.73 -7.35
CA ALA A 294 5.96 1.16 -7.82
C ALA A 294 7.12 0.67 -6.94
N TRP A 295 8.22 0.36 -7.62
CA TRP A 295 9.55 0.25 -7.01
C TRP A 295 10.28 1.58 -7.15
N SER A 296 10.93 2.00 -6.08
CA SER A 296 11.74 3.21 -6.02
C SER A 296 13.10 2.91 -5.40
N ALA A 297 14.13 3.59 -5.89
CA ALA A 297 15.46 3.55 -5.31
C ALA A 297 15.85 4.98 -4.93
N PHE A 298 15.88 5.26 -3.64
CA PHE A 298 16.46 6.49 -3.12
C PHE A 298 17.73 6.10 -2.39
N GLY A 299 18.90 6.42 -2.98
CA GLY A 299 20.21 6.02 -2.45
C GLY A 299 20.31 4.51 -2.28
N ASN A 300 20.68 4.05 -1.09
CA ASN A 300 20.83 2.63 -0.77
C ASN A 300 19.51 1.91 -0.38
N ALA A 301 18.39 2.62 -0.27
CA ALA A 301 17.12 2.05 0.15
C ALA A 301 16.24 1.68 -1.05
N LEU A 302 16.07 0.37 -1.24
CA LEU A 302 15.02 -0.19 -2.11
C LEU A 302 13.64 -0.07 -1.43
N ILE A 303 12.76 0.70 -2.05
CA ILE A 303 11.43 1.02 -1.54
C ILE A 303 10.38 0.43 -2.48
N LEU A 304 9.38 -0.23 -1.92
CA LEU A 304 8.19 -0.72 -2.62
C LEU A 304 6.96 -0.01 -2.05
N GLY A 305 6.01 0.36 -2.88
CA GLY A 305 4.74 0.80 -2.33
C GLY A 305 3.57 0.84 -3.29
N THR A 306 2.40 1.02 -2.69
CA THR A 306 1.10 1.11 -3.35
C THR A 306 0.35 2.33 -2.84
N SER A 307 -0.67 2.76 -3.58
CA SER A 307 -1.58 3.83 -3.17
C SER A 307 -2.74 3.34 -2.28
N GLY A 308 -2.70 2.09 -1.79
CA GLY A 308 -3.66 1.58 -0.79
C GLY A 308 -4.70 0.60 -1.29
N GLN A 309 -5.03 0.61 -2.59
CA GLN A 309 -6.19 -0.14 -3.11
C GLN A 309 -6.08 -1.66 -2.89
N ASN A 310 -4.86 -2.21 -2.89
CA ASN A 310 -4.63 -3.63 -2.64
C ASN A 310 -5.01 -4.04 -1.20
N ILE A 311 -4.67 -3.21 -0.20
CA ILE A 311 -5.05 -3.48 1.19
C ILE A 311 -6.53 -3.17 1.44
N ASP A 312 -7.06 -2.13 0.80
CA ASP A 312 -8.50 -1.83 0.87
C ASP A 312 -9.35 -2.97 0.30
N ASP A 313 -8.89 -3.62 -0.77
CA ASP A 313 -9.57 -4.77 -1.36
C ASP A 313 -9.42 -6.03 -0.50
N LEU A 314 -8.21 -6.30 0.02
CA LEU A 314 -7.98 -7.39 0.98
C LEU A 314 -8.83 -7.26 2.24
N PHE A 315 -9.08 -6.04 2.71
CA PHE A 315 -9.90 -5.79 3.89
C PHE A 315 -11.34 -6.30 3.72
N LYS A 316 -11.83 -6.41 2.49
CA LYS A 316 -13.15 -6.97 2.19
C LYS A 316 -13.24 -8.47 2.46
N TYR A 317 -12.12 -9.17 2.63
CA TYR A 317 -12.05 -10.60 2.93
C TYR A 317 -11.95 -10.87 4.43
N VAL A 318 -12.12 -9.85 5.29
CA VAL A 318 -12.03 -10.01 6.73
C VAL A 318 -13.37 -9.72 7.39
N GLU A 319 -13.92 -10.73 8.06
CA GLU A 319 -15.15 -10.64 8.82
C GLU A 319 -14.88 -9.87 10.13
N GLY A 320 -15.69 -8.84 10.41
CA GLY A 320 -15.53 -8.02 11.62
C GLY A 320 -14.18 -7.28 11.71
N GLY A 321 -13.50 -7.09 10.58
CA GLY A 321 -12.15 -6.52 10.53
C GLY A 321 -12.07 -5.14 11.18
N THR A 322 -10.97 -4.92 11.89
CA THR A 322 -10.62 -3.62 12.47
C THR A 322 -9.48 -3.00 11.68
N ASP A 323 -9.29 -1.69 11.79
CA ASP A 323 -8.16 -1.03 11.14
C ASP A 323 -6.78 -1.59 11.61
N GLU A 324 -6.70 -2.35 12.71
CA GLU A 324 -5.44 -2.99 13.17
C GLU A 324 -5.06 -4.15 12.25
N ASP A 325 -6.06 -4.83 11.68
CA ASP A 325 -5.87 -5.95 10.77
C ASP A 325 -5.22 -5.52 9.46
N ARG A 326 -5.35 -4.25 9.05
CA ARG A 326 -4.71 -3.72 7.83
C ARG A 326 -3.19 -3.83 7.86
N LEU A 327 -2.57 -3.61 9.03
CA LEU A 327 -1.10 -3.74 9.16
C LEU A 327 -0.67 -5.21 9.00
N ARG A 328 -1.47 -6.12 9.56
CA ARG A 328 -1.30 -7.57 9.37
C ARG A 328 -1.47 -7.95 7.91
N MET A 329 -2.48 -7.43 7.21
CA MET A 329 -2.69 -7.68 5.77
C MET A 329 -1.51 -7.22 4.93
N ALA A 330 -0.96 -6.03 5.22
CA ALA A 330 0.25 -5.57 4.55
C ALA A 330 1.43 -6.53 4.80
N CYS A 331 1.62 -7.01 6.02
CA CYS A 331 2.64 -8.04 6.29
C CYS A 331 2.35 -9.36 5.56
N ASN A 332 1.08 -9.75 5.45
CA ASN A 332 0.67 -10.94 4.71
C ASN A 332 0.99 -10.84 3.22
N THR A 333 0.89 -9.66 2.59
CA THR A 333 1.34 -9.50 1.19
C THR A 333 2.82 -9.83 0.99
N LEU A 334 3.66 -9.56 2.00
CA LEU A 334 5.06 -10.00 2.00
C LEU A 334 5.15 -11.53 2.20
N ARG A 335 4.39 -12.10 3.14
CA ARG A 335 4.34 -13.56 3.37
C ARG A 335 3.89 -14.36 2.15
N TRP A 336 2.97 -13.80 1.37
CA TRP A 336 2.48 -14.40 0.13
C TRP A 336 3.42 -14.17 -1.05
N GLY A 337 4.39 -13.26 -0.92
CA GLY A 337 5.23 -12.83 -2.06
C GLY A 337 4.43 -12.11 -3.15
N HIS A 338 3.26 -11.56 -2.81
CA HIS A 338 2.27 -11.06 -3.77
C HIS A 338 1.55 -9.82 -3.24
N LEU A 339 1.63 -8.70 -3.96
CA LEU A 339 1.07 -7.41 -3.53
C LEU A 339 -0.44 -7.35 -3.54
N ALA A 340 -1.08 -8.02 -4.51
CA ALA A 340 -2.52 -7.94 -4.74
C ALA A 340 -3.11 -9.28 -5.18
N PRO A 341 -3.12 -10.32 -4.32
CA PRO A 341 -3.58 -11.66 -4.71
C PRO A 341 -5.07 -11.68 -5.11
N THR A 342 -5.87 -10.74 -4.61
CA THR A 342 -7.30 -10.62 -4.94
C THR A 342 -7.58 -10.09 -6.35
N ALA A 343 -6.54 -9.75 -7.12
CA ALA A 343 -6.66 -9.42 -8.54
C ALA A 343 -6.58 -10.69 -9.40
N PRO A 344 -7.46 -10.89 -10.41
CA PRO A 344 -8.50 -9.98 -10.89
C PRO A 344 -9.87 -10.12 -10.20
N ASP A 345 -10.04 -11.05 -9.25
CA ASP A 345 -11.36 -11.46 -8.72
C ASP A 345 -12.17 -10.29 -8.14
N THR A 346 -11.59 -9.51 -7.22
CA THR A 346 -12.25 -8.31 -6.64
C THR A 346 -11.49 -7.02 -6.89
N LEU A 347 -10.16 -7.08 -7.02
CA LEU A 347 -9.37 -5.94 -7.44
C LEU A 347 -9.21 -5.92 -8.95
N CYS A 348 -9.79 -4.91 -9.60
CA CYS A 348 -9.68 -4.76 -11.06
C CYS A 348 -8.22 -4.61 -11.49
N CYS A 349 -7.77 -5.48 -12.39
CA CYS A 349 -6.45 -5.41 -12.99
C CYS A 349 -6.49 -5.60 -14.51
N TYR A 350 -5.41 -5.18 -15.17
CA TYR A 350 -5.20 -5.45 -16.58
C TYR A 350 -4.82 -6.93 -16.77
N PRO A 351 -5.42 -7.65 -17.75
CA PRO A 351 -5.18 -9.08 -17.94
C PRO A 351 -3.84 -9.33 -18.65
N PHE A 352 -2.74 -9.32 -17.90
CA PHE A 352 -1.44 -9.73 -18.42
C PHE A 352 -1.43 -11.23 -18.71
N THR A 353 -0.76 -11.63 -19.80
CA THR A 353 -0.70 -13.03 -20.25
C THR A 353 0.68 -13.65 -20.06
N ASP A 354 1.72 -12.82 -19.96
CA ASP A 354 3.13 -13.23 -19.94
C ASP A 354 3.73 -13.20 -18.54
N ARG A 355 3.22 -12.34 -17.66
CA ARG A 355 3.72 -12.17 -16.29
C ARG A 355 2.67 -11.58 -15.37
N ASP A 356 2.81 -11.85 -14.08
CA ASP A 356 2.05 -11.15 -13.04
C ASP A 356 2.85 -9.94 -12.52
N PRO A 357 2.34 -8.70 -12.66
CA PRO A 357 3.03 -7.50 -12.18
C PRO A 357 3.02 -7.32 -10.66
N PHE A 358 2.23 -8.11 -9.91
CA PHE A 358 2.06 -7.98 -8.46
C PHE A 358 2.98 -8.91 -7.66
N LEU A 359 3.73 -9.79 -8.33
CA LEU A 359 4.74 -10.62 -7.68
C LEU A 359 5.87 -9.77 -7.10
N ILE A 360 6.21 -10.04 -5.86
CA ILE A 360 7.33 -9.40 -5.16
C ILE A 360 8.60 -10.12 -5.56
N THR A 361 9.40 -9.49 -6.43
CA THR A 361 10.59 -10.13 -7.02
C THR A 361 11.87 -9.97 -6.18
N ARG A 362 11.87 -9.07 -5.19
CA ARG A 362 13.02 -8.76 -4.32
C ARG A 362 12.52 -8.36 -2.94
N SER A 363 13.36 -8.49 -1.91
CA SER A 363 13.06 -7.97 -0.58
C SER A 363 13.17 -6.43 -0.54
N PRO A 364 12.08 -5.68 -0.31
CA PRO A 364 12.18 -4.24 -0.08
C PRO A 364 12.76 -3.94 1.31
N HIS A 365 13.49 -2.82 1.46
CA HIS A 365 13.87 -2.31 2.78
C HIS A 365 12.69 -1.58 3.44
N ILE A 366 11.89 -0.88 2.63
CA ILE A 366 10.69 -0.17 3.06
C ILE A 366 9.53 -0.58 2.16
N TYR A 367 8.42 -0.99 2.76
CA TYR A 367 7.15 -1.26 2.08
C TYR A 367 6.07 -0.31 2.61
N PHE A 368 5.53 0.56 1.76
CA PHE A 368 4.48 1.50 2.17
C PHE A 368 3.16 1.26 1.45
N VAL A 369 2.07 1.56 2.14
CA VAL A 369 0.70 1.47 1.66
C VAL A 369 0.01 2.80 1.91
N GLY A 370 -0.39 3.49 0.84
CA GLY A 370 -1.08 4.78 0.89
C GLY A 370 -2.53 4.71 1.38
N ASN A 371 -3.09 5.87 1.69
CA ASN A 371 -4.54 6.11 1.87
C ASN A 371 -5.23 5.21 2.90
N GLN A 372 -4.51 4.80 3.95
CA GLN A 372 -5.07 4.00 5.03
C GLN A 372 -5.85 4.89 6.02
N PRO A 373 -6.76 4.32 6.84
CA PRO A 373 -7.55 5.10 7.80
C PRO A 373 -6.70 5.77 8.90
N ARG A 374 -5.62 5.12 9.30
CA ARG A 374 -4.69 5.61 10.32
C ARG A 374 -3.25 5.17 10.04
N PHE A 375 -2.32 5.91 10.63
CA PHE A 375 -0.91 5.51 10.62
C PHE A 375 -0.69 4.24 11.43
N ALA A 376 0.10 3.31 10.88
CA ALA A 376 0.62 2.17 11.60
C ALA A 376 1.95 1.72 10.98
N THR A 377 2.83 1.12 11.76
CA THR A 377 4.10 0.58 11.25
C THR A 377 4.57 -0.63 12.05
N THR A 378 5.26 -1.55 11.38
CA THR A 378 6.00 -2.62 12.02
C THR A 378 7.30 -2.89 11.28
N LEU A 379 8.23 -3.58 11.95
CA LEU A 379 9.43 -4.11 11.31
C LEU A 379 9.19 -5.59 11.06
N TYR A 380 9.03 -5.94 9.79
CA TYR A 380 8.79 -7.32 9.37
C TYR A 380 10.13 -8.03 9.22
N GLU A 381 10.32 -9.10 9.97
CA GLU A 381 11.52 -9.94 9.91
C GLU A 381 11.28 -11.12 8.98
N HIS A 382 12.27 -11.39 8.12
CA HIS A 382 12.22 -12.50 7.19
C HIS A 382 12.85 -13.74 7.86
N GLU A 383 12.04 -14.76 8.16
CA GLU A 383 12.55 -16.07 8.57
C GLU A 383 13.16 -16.74 7.33
N HIS A 384 14.49 -16.85 7.29
CA HIS A 384 15.18 -17.61 6.26
C HIS A 384 15.53 -18.98 6.81
N GLU A 385 15.02 -20.05 6.18
CA GLU A 385 15.59 -21.37 6.42
C GLU A 385 17.06 -21.39 5.97
N PRO A 386 17.99 -21.93 6.79
CA PRO A 386 19.37 -22.10 6.38
C PRO A 386 19.41 -23.03 5.16
N GLU A 387 20.16 -22.65 4.13
CA GLU A 387 20.39 -23.55 2.99
C GLU A 387 20.99 -24.87 3.50
N SER A 388 20.30 -25.97 3.24
CA SER A 388 20.97 -27.25 3.08
C SER A 388 21.73 -27.16 1.77
N GLU A 389 22.99 -26.71 1.82
CA GLU A 389 23.91 -26.77 0.69
C GLU A 389 24.01 -28.23 0.21
N GLN A 390 23.20 -28.60 -0.79
CA GLN A 390 23.43 -29.83 -1.54
C GLN A 390 24.71 -29.63 -2.36
N GLY A 391 25.84 -30.05 -1.80
CA GLY A 391 26.99 -30.52 -2.58
C GLY A 391 28.26 -29.66 -2.60
N GLN A 392 28.43 -28.65 -1.74
CA GLN A 392 29.73 -28.00 -1.58
C GLN A 392 30.27 -28.20 -0.16
N GLN A 393 31.55 -28.58 -0.07
CA GLN A 393 32.25 -28.87 1.17
C GLN A 393 32.16 -27.70 2.14
N PRO A 394 32.04 -27.96 3.46
CA PRO A 394 31.86 -26.91 4.45
C PRO A 394 33.14 -26.07 4.53
N CYS A 395 33.11 -24.90 3.93
CA CYS A 395 34.09 -23.85 4.23
C CYS A 395 33.88 -23.43 5.68
N LYS A 396 34.97 -23.49 6.46
CA LYS A 396 35.00 -23.23 7.90
C LYS A 396 34.21 -21.96 8.26
N ARG A 397 33.25 -22.13 9.16
CA ARG A 397 32.44 -21.09 9.79
C ARG A 397 33.40 -20.08 10.44
N ASN A 398 33.46 -18.86 9.92
CA ASN A 398 34.00 -17.74 10.70
C ASN A 398 32.97 -17.43 11.79
N GLU A 399 33.34 -17.72 13.03
CA GLU A 399 32.62 -17.28 14.22
C GLU A 399 32.67 -15.74 14.27
N GLY A 400 31.65 -15.07 13.76
CA GLY A 400 31.59 -13.60 13.74
C GLY A 400 30.55 -12.95 12.84
N SER A 401 29.94 -13.65 11.88
CA SER A 401 28.80 -13.10 11.14
C SER A 401 27.49 -13.59 11.74
N GLU A 402 26.83 -12.75 12.55
CA GLU A 402 25.40 -12.89 12.82
C GLU A 402 24.70 -13.08 11.46
N GLY A 403 23.99 -14.19 11.28
CA GLY A 403 23.21 -14.45 10.07
C GLY A 403 22.18 -13.34 9.93
N GLY A 404 22.47 -12.33 9.11
CA GLY A 404 21.71 -11.09 9.09
C GLY A 404 20.28 -11.33 8.63
N ALA A 405 19.33 -11.36 9.57
CA ALA A 405 17.91 -11.29 9.27
C ALA A 405 17.69 -10.05 8.41
N THR A 406 17.24 -10.25 7.16
CA THR A 406 16.78 -9.13 6.35
C THR A 406 15.51 -8.60 7.00
N ARG A 407 15.35 -7.28 7.07
CA ARG A 407 14.19 -6.63 7.68
C ARG A 407 13.55 -5.68 6.69
N THR A 408 12.22 -5.64 6.70
CA THR A 408 11.43 -4.70 5.91
C THR A 408 10.60 -3.82 6.84
N ARG A 409 10.76 -2.50 6.73
CA ARG A 409 9.88 -1.55 7.42
C ARG A 409 8.56 -1.45 6.67
N VAL A 410 7.47 -1.90 7.30
CA VAL A 410 6.11 -1.78 6.74
C VAL A 410 5.44 -0.52 7.27
N LEU A 411 4.82 0.26 6.39
CA LEU A 411 4.18 1.55 6.70
C LEU A 411 2.76 1.58 6.15
N LEU A 412 1.79 1.90 6.99
CA LEU A 412 0.46 2.34 6.58
C LEU A 412 0.42 3.86 6.69
N LEU A 413 0.22 4.55 5.57
CA LEU A 413 0.18 6.00 5.50
C LEU A 413 -1.28 6.45 5.58
N PRO A 414 -1.63 7.32 6.53
CA PRO A 414 -2.98 7.87 6.59
C PRO A 414 -3.20 8.91 5.47
N SER A 415 -4.46 9.25 5.21
CA SER A 415 -4.79 10.44 4.42
C SER A 415 -4.27 11.70 5.14
N PHE A 416 -3.40 12.43 4.46
CA PHE A 416 -2.81 13.68 4.94
C PHE A 416 -3.87 14.77 5.06
N ASN A 417 -4.77 14.87 4.09
CA ASN A 417 -5.88 15.82 4.12
C ASN A 417 -6.67 15.74 5.43
N LYS A 418 -6.89 14.53 5.95
CA LYS A 418 -7.61 14.29 7.22
C LYS A 418 -6.76 14.42 8.48
N THR A 419 -5.51 13.94 8.43
CA THR A 419 -4.69 13.71 9.65
C THR A 419 -3.53 14.68 9.82
N GLY A 420 -3.16 15.44 8.78
CA GLY A 420 -1.95 16.26 8.75
C GLY A 420 -0.65 15.48 8.96
N THR A 421 -0.66 14.15 8.83
CA THR A 421 0.47 13.30 9.21
C THR A 421 1.41 13.07 8.04
N VAL A 422 2.67 13.48 8.19
CA VAL A 422 3.79 13.14 7.32
C VAL A 422 4.66 12.10 8.03
N VAL A 423 5.11 11.09 7.30
CA VAL A 423 5.95 10.03 7.84
C VAL A 423 7.36 10.17 7.26
N LEU A 424 8.35 10.31 8.12
CA LEU A 424 9.76 10.31 7.75
C LEU A 424 10.35 8.93 8.05
N VAL A 425 11.07 8.35 7.09
CA VAL A 425 11.82 7.10 7.31
C VAL A 425 13.27 7.28 6.96
N HIS A 426 14.13 6.91 7.89
CA HIS A 426 15.56 6.90 7.71
C HIS A 426 15.97 5.72 6.83
N ARG A 427 16.70 5.99 5.75
CA ARG A 427 17.03 5.01 4.71
C ARG A 427 17.84 3.79 5.20
N SER A 428 18.83 4.03 6.06
CA SER A 428 19.73 2.99 6.57
C SER A 428 19.23 2.29 7.84
N THR A 429 18.77 3.06 8.83
CA THR A 429 18.34 2.52 10.14
C THR A 429 16.90 2.03 10.16
N LEU A 430 16.10 2.37 9.14
CA LEU A 430 14.65 2.11 9.08
C LEU A 430 13.87 2.70 10.27
N GLN A 431 14.44 3.71 10.94
CA GLN A 431 13.77 4.49 11.98
C GLN A 431 12.63 5.29 11.35
N VAL A 432 11.50 5.35 12.03
CA VAL A 432 10.33 6.10 11.60
C VAL A 432 10.09 7.26 12.55
N LYS A 433 9.83 8.43 12.00
CA LYS A 433 9.37 9.61 12.74
C LYS A 433 8.11 10.15 12.10
N LYS A 434 7.20 10.65 12.93
CA LYS A 434 5.96 11.30 12.47
C LYS A 434 6.11 12.80 12.63
N VAL A 435 5.63 13.54 11.65
CA VAL A 435 5.53 14.99 11.67
C VAL A 435 4.07 15.34 11.47
N HIS A 436 3.49 16.14 12.36
CA HIS A 436 2.10 16.54 12.30
C HIS A 436 2.01 18.00 11.88
N ILE A 437 1.52 18.24 10.66
CA ILE A 437 1.18 19.57 10.15
C ILE A 437 -0.27 19.85 10.53
N LEU A 438 -0.49 20.77 11.46
CA LEU A 438 -1.82 21.09 12.00
C LEU A 438 -2.63 19.83 12.36
N PRO A 439 -2.35 19.18 13.50
CA PRO A 439 -3.04 17.97 13.91
C PRO A 439 -4.57 18.20 13.95
N PRO A 440 -5.39 17.16 13.74
CA PRO A 440 -6.84 17.26 13.89
C PRO A 440 -7.19 17.75 15.30
N LEU A 441 -8.24 18.60 15.39
CA LEU A 441 -8.75 19.18 16.63
C LEU A 441 -9.22 18.10 17.62
#